data_AF-A0A1Y4JS37-F1
#
_entry.id   AF-A0A1Y4JS37-F1
#
_cell.length_a   1.000
_cell.length_b   1.000
_cell.length_c   1.000
_cell.angle_alpha   90.00
_cell.angle_beta   90.00
_cell.angle_gamma   90.00
#
_symmetry.space_group_name_H-M   'P 1'
#
loop_
_entity.id
_entity.type
_entity.pdbx_description
1 polymer ?
#
loop_
_entity_poly.entity_id
_entity_poly.type
_entity_poly.pdbx_seq_one_letter_code
_entity_poly.pdbx_strand_id
1 'polypeptide(L)'
;MSIDNIQGKAIIKGSFVYDDNKTSSSSTAVNTEKPVMNTTVYVMINNSSFNNNSSSYGGYTTLETTTDAQGKYEIEIPAVENGVTVTIKAKSFEAPYYKINSNSGSGTTQNSVIAKDAVYSSPEIILSDIKPNDIIAAGKATYNHEELDKTVFNY
;
A
#
# COMPACT_ATOMS: atom_id res chain seq x y z
N MET A 1 26.94 -2.28 -15.24
CA MET A 1 27.05 -1.50 -13.99
C MET A 1 26.04 -2.06 -12.99
N SER A 2 26.41 -2.25 -11.72
CA SER A 2 25.40 -2.55 -10.67
C SER A 2 24.73 -1.26 -10.20
N ILE A 3 23.50 -1.36 -9.72
CA ILE A 3 22.77 -0.23 -9.14
C ILE A 3 23.48 0.33 -7.88
N ASP A 4 24.26 -0.51 -7.20
CA ASP A 4 25.07 -0.13 -6.03
C ASP A 4 26.17 0.87 -6.38
N ASN A 5 26.56 0.95 -7.65
CA ASN A 5 27.58 1.89 -8.14
C ASN A 5 27.01 3.28 -8.43
N ILE A 6 25.69 3.50 -8.27
CA ILE A 6 25.05 4.79 -8.49
C ILE A 6 25.19 5.64 -7.22
N GLN A 7 25.92 6.76 -7.37
CA GLN A 7 26.21 7.67 -6.27
C GLN A 7 25.03 8.57 -5.89
N GLY A 8 24.21 8.98 -6.87
CA GLY A 8 23.02 9.80 -6.61
C GLY A 8 21.97 9.04 -5.81
N LYS A 9 21.39 9.70 -4.79
CA LYS A 9 20.36 9.13 -3.91
C LYS A 9 19.16 10.06 -3.81
N ALA A 10 17.97 9.50 -3.63
CA ALA A 10 16.74 10.23 -3.33
C ALA A 10 16.01 9.56 -2.17
N ILE A 11 15.21 10.30 -1.42
CA ILE A 11 14.42 9.78 -0.30
C ILE A 11 12.94 9.78 -0.67
N ILE A 12 12.27 8.65 -0.50
CA ILE A 12 10.82 8.52 -0.67
C ILE A 12 10.18 8.30 0.71
N LYS A 13 9.13 9.07 1.00
CA LYS A 13 8.32 8.94 2.21
C LYS A 13 6.85 8.74 1.85
N GLY A 14 6.19 7.81 2.50
CA GLY A 14 4.75 7.59 2.29
C GLY A 14 4.10 6.91 3.47
N SER A 15 2.82 6.60 3.34
CA SER A 15 2.08 5.86 4.36
C SER A 15 0.99 4.99 3.77
N PHE A 16 0.72 3.86 4.40
CA PHE A 16 -0.37 2.96 4.06
C PHE A 16 -1.38 2.85 5.21
N VAL A 17 -2.65 2.89 4.85
CA VAL A 17 -3.79 2.67 5.75
C VAL A 17 -4.76 1.64 5.17
N TYR A 18 -5.60 1.06 6.00
CA TYR A 18 -6.72 0.21 5.59
C TYR A 18 -7.96 0.53 6.43
N ASP A 19 -9.13 0.14 5.94
CA ASP A 19 -10.39 0.32 6.65
C ASP A 19 -11.02 -1.06 6.90
N ASP A 20 -11.22 -1.43 8.18
CA ASP A 20 -11.92 -2.67 8.54
C ASP A 20 -13.43 -2.49 8.72
N ASN A 21 -13.93 -1.27 8.61
CA ASN A 21 -15.32 -0.86 8.75
C ASN A 21 -15.93 -1.15 10.14
N LYS A 22 -15.08 -1.39 11.16
CA LYS A 22 -15.54 -1.74 12.52
C LYS A 22 -16.22 -0.57 13.24
N THR A 23 -15.71 0.66 13.08
CA THR A 23 -16.17 1.85 13.80
C THR A 23 -17.30 2.62 13.11
N SER A 24 -17.58 2.34 11.84
CA SER A 24 -18.78 2.80 11.11
C SER A 24 -20.10 2.28 11.70
N SER A 25 -20.04 1.40 12.70
CA SER A 25 -21.17 0.74 13.40
C SER A 25 -21.93 1.63 14.38
N SER A 26 -21.51 2.89 14.58
CA SER A 26 -22.22 3.88 15.38
C SER A 26 -22.74 5.02 14.51
N SER A 27 -23.82 5.69 14.93
CA SER A 27 -24.54 6.75 14.18
C SER A 27 -23.74 8.03 13.88
N THR A 28 -22.42 8.01 14.04
CA THR A 28 -21.52 9.14 13.86
C THR A 28 -20.43 8.73 12.88
N ALA A 29 -20.07 9.60 11.93
CA ALA A 29 -18.95 9.36 11.04
C ALA A 29 -17.65 9.30 11.87
N VAL A 30 -17.10 8.09 12.04
CA VAL A 30 -15.81 7.86 12.69
C VAL A 30 -14.76 7.65 11.60
N ASN A 31 -13.59 8.27 11.72
CA ASN A 31 -12.46 7.90 10.87
C ASN A 31 -12.09 6.44 11.16
N THR A 32 -12.27 5.58 10.18
CA THR A 32 -12.10 4.12 10.26
C THR A 32 -10.72 3.68 9.78
N GLU A 33 -9.93 4.60 9.22
CA GLU A 33 -8.61 4.29 8.70
C GLU A 33 -7.65 3.87 9.82
N LYS A 34 -7.07 2.68 9.65
CA LYS A 34 -6.07 2.10 10.53
C LYS A 34 -4.72 2.08 9.84
N PRO A 35 -3.62 2.36 10.55
CA PRO A 35 -2.28 2.24 9.98
C PRO A 35 -1.98 0.79 9.62
N VAL A 36 -1.38 0.59 8.45
CA VAL A 36 -0.81 -0.72 8.06
C VAL A 36 0.60 -0.81 8.61
N MET A 37 0.75 -1.39 9.79
CA MET A 37 2.02 -1.43 10.54
C MET A 37 2.85 -2.68 10.20
N ASN A 38 4.18 -2.61 10.40
CA ASN A 38 5.10 -3.74 10.26
C ASN A 38 4.96 -4.51 8.94
N THR A 39 4.63 -3.79 7.86
CA THR A 39 4.35 -4.38 6.56
C THR A 39 5.46 -4.02 5.58
N THR A 40 5.95 -5.04 4.86
CA THR A 40 6.96 -4.85 3.82
C THR A 40 6.42 -4.00 2.68
N VAL A 41 7.17 -2.95 2.33
CA VAL A 41 6.94 -2.09 1.18
C VAL A 41 8.02 -2.39 0.14
N TYR A 42 7.58 -2.76 -1.06
CA TYR A 42 8.41 -3.01 -2.22
C TYR A 42 8.49 -1.73 -3.07
N VAL A 43 9.71 -1.23 -3.28
CA VAL A 43 10.00 -0.13 -4.19
C VAL A 43 10.76 -0.67 -5.38
N MET A 44 10.05 -0.77 -6.51
CA MET A 44 10.55 -1.34 -7.76
C MET A 44 11.02 -0.22 -8.67
N ILE A 45 12.32 -0.15 -8.92
CA ILE A 45 12.94 0.85 -9.80
C ILE A 45 13.05 0.27 -11.19
N ASN A 46 12.55 0.99 -12.20
CA ASN A 46 12.68 0.56 -13.58
C ASN A 46 14.12 0.76 -14.06
N ASN A 47 14.81 -0.35 -14.38
CA ASN A 47 16.23 -0.33 -14.74
C ASN A 47 16.53 0.43 -16.04
N SER A 48 15.53 0.63 -16.90
CA SER A 48 15.68 1.48 -18.08
C SER A 48 16.00 2.93 -17.75
N SER A 49 15.66 3.40 -16.54
CA SER A 49 15.96 4.77 -16.08
C SER A 49 17.45 5.05 -15.95
N PHE A 50 18.28 4.01 -15.80
CA PHE A 50 19.72 4.16 -15.57
C PHE A 50 20.57 4.18 -16.85
N ASN A 51 19.94 4.09 -18.02
CA ASN A 51 20.66 3.99 -19.28
C ASN A 51 20.80 5.36 -19.97
N ASN A 52 22.03 5.80 -20.19
CA ASN A 52 22.36 6.94 -21.05
C ASN A 52 23.02 6.53 -22.38
N ASN A 53 23.44 5.27 -22.54
CA ASN A 53 23.93 4.75 -23.81
C ASN A 53 24.08 3.22 -23.78
N SER A 54 23.34 2.57 -24.68
CA SER A 54 23.72 1.29 -25.31
C SER A 54 23.77 0.01 -24.45
N SER A 55 22.74 -0.29 -23.66
CA SER A 55 22.10 -1.63 -23.60
C SER A 55 20.96 -1.58 -22.59
N SER A 56 19.72 -1.84 -23.03
CA SER A 56 18.55 -1.85 -22.16
C SER A 56 18.70 -2.91 -21.08
N TYR A 57 19.04 -2.49 -19.85
CA TYR A 57 18.79 -3.32 -18.69
C TYR A 57 17.27 -3.43 -18.54
N GLY A 58 16.70 -4.54 -19.03
CA GLY A 58 15.30 -4.86 -18.80
C GLY A 58 15.04 -5.18 -17.33
N GLY A 59 13.76 -5.12 -16.93
CA GLY A 59 13.31 -5.51 -15.60
C GLY A 59 13.40 -4.42 -14.54
N TYR A 60 13.28 -4.84 -13.29
CA TYR A 60 13.20 -3.98 -12.13
C TYR A 60 14.25 -4.37 -11.10
N THR A 61 14.77 -3.38 -10.37
CA THR A 61 15.42 -3.59 -9.09
C THR A 61 14.42 -3.31 -7.98
N THR A 62 14.20 -4.29 -7.10
CA THR A 62 13.32 -4.14 -5.94
C THR A 62 14.14 -3.83 -4.69
N LEU A 63 13.81 -2.74 -4.02
CA LEU A 63 14.25 -2.42 -2.67
C LEU A 63 13.09 -2.63 -1.71
N GLU A 64 13.40 -2.98 -0.46
CA GLU A 64 12.41 -3.24 0.57
C GLU A 64 12.61 -2.31 1.77
N THR A 65 11.50 -1.84 2.33
CA THR A 65 11.45 -1.18 3.64
C THR A 65 10.22 -1.70 4.39
N THR A 66 10.04 -1.27 5.64
CA THR A 66 8.92 -1.72 6.48
C THR A 66 8.20 -0.50 7.06
N THR A 67 6.87 -0.56 7.10
CA THR A 67 6.07 0.51 7.73
C THR A 67 6.20 0.51 9.26
N ASP A 68 6.22 1.71 9.84
CA ASP A 68 6.23 1.93 11.29
C ASP A 68 4.84 1.77 11.93
N ALA A 69 4.74 2.07 13.23
CA ALA A 69 3.49 2.00 14.00
C ALA A 69 2.41 3.00 13.52
N GLN A 70 2.77 4.00 12.72
CA GLN A 70 1.85 4.95 12.10
C GLN A 70 1.53 4.58 10.65
N GLY A 71 2.01 3.42 10.17
CA GLY A 71 1.86 2.98 8.79
C GLY A 71 2.75 3.75 7.81
N LYS A 72 3.73 4.52 8.31
CA LYS A 72 4.64 5.33 7.49
C LYS A 72 5.87 4.54 7.11
N TYR A 73 6.43 4.81 5.95
CA TYR A 73 7.72 4.28 5.51
C TYR A 73 8.62 5.39 4.99
N GLU A 74 9.92 5.15 5.09
CA GLU A 74 10.97 5.96 4.48
C GLU A 74 11.99 5.02 3.85
N ILE A 75 12.46 5.36 2.65
CA ILE A 75 13.47 4.57 1.95
C ILE A 75 14.33 5.47 1.07
N GLU A 76 15.63 5.23 1.11
CA GLU A 76 16.60 5.83 0.19
C GLU A 76 16.70 4.96 -1.07
N ILE A 77 16.64 5.58 -2.23
CA ILE A 77 16.78 4.90 -3.53
C ILE A 77 17.92 5.50 -4.35
N PRO A 78 18.59 4.71 -5.20
CA PRO A 78 19.50 5.24 -6.21
C PRO A 78 18.73 6.06 -7.26
N ALA A 79 19.28 7.22 -7.60
CA ALA A 79 18.73 8.15 -8.58
C ALA A 79 19.83 8.69 -9.50
N VAL A 80 19.45 9.10 -10.71
CA VAL A 80 20.36 9.69 -11.72
C VAL A 80 19.77 11.00 -12.24
N GLU A 81 20.60 11.89 -12.77
CA GLU A 81 20.21 13.24 -13.21
C GLU A 81 19.06 13.26 -14.23
N ASN A 82 18.93 12.21 -15.05
CA ASN A 82 17.84 12.08 -16.02
C ASN A 82 16.51 11.60 -15.41
N GLY A 83 16.47 11.39 -14.09
CA GLY A 83 15.31 10.91 -13.39
C GLY A 83 15.19 9.39 -13.38
N VAL A 84 14.56 8.85 -12.33
CA VAL A 84 14.15 7.44 -12.26
C VAL A 84 12.64 7.29 -12.09
N THR A 85 12.11 6.21 -12.66
CA THR A 85 10.72 5.80 -12.44
C THR A 85 10.67 4.64 -11.45
N VAL A 86 9.82 4.77 -10.44
CA VAL A 86 9.60 3.75 -9.42
C VAL A 86 8.13 3.40 -9.28
N THR A 87 7.87 2.14 -8.96
CA THR A 87 6.55 1.63 -8.57
C THR A 87 6.62 1.14 -7.13
N ILE A 88 5.69 1.60 -6.29
CA ILE A 88 5.65 1.27 -4.86
C ILE A 88 4.40 0.44 -4.60
N LYS A 89 4.58 -0.65 -3.86
CA LYS A 89 3.49 -1.53 -3.42
C LYS A 89 3.81 -2.09 -2.04
N ALA A 90 2.82 -2.22 -1.17
CA ALA A 90 2.98 -2.86 0.13
C ALA A 90 2.37 -4.28 0.14
N LYS A 91 2.96 -5.18 0.92
CA LYS A 91 2.54 -6.59 1.01
C LYS A 91 1.07 -6.69 1.42
N SER A 92 0.34 -7.57 0.74
CA SER A 92 -1.04 -7.91 1.10
C SER A 92 -1.11 -8.66 2.43
N PHE A 93 -2.24 -8.53 3.13
CA PHE A 93 -2.50 -9.24 4.38
C PHE A 93 -3.97 -9.63 4.48
N GLU A 94 -4.25 -10.62 5.32
CA GLU A 94 -5.62 -11.00 5.69
C GLU A 94 -6.00 -10.34 7.01
N ALA A 95 -7.20 -9.75 7.06
CA ALA A 95 -7.79 -9.23 8.28
C ALA A 95 -9.32 -9.27 8.18
N PRO A 96 -10.04 -9.21 9.32
CA PRO A 96 -11.49 -9.11 9.27
C PRO A 96 -11.96 -7.81 8.61
N TYR A 97 -13.04 -7.89 7.85
CA TYR A 97 -13.87 -6.77 7.41
C TYR A 97 -15.25 -6.88 8.05
N TYR A 98 -15.74 -5.79 8.64
CA TYR A 98 -16.96 -5.78 9.43
C TYR A 98 -18.13 -5.19 8.64
N LYS A 99 -19.26 -5.91 8.58
CA LYS A 99 -20.49 -5.47 7.93
C LYS A 99 -21.60 -5.26 8.95
N ILE A 100 -22.39 -4.21 8.74
CA ILE A 100 -23.60 -3.95 9.52
C ILE A 100 -24.78 -4.53 8.73
N ASN A 101 -25.44 -5.52 9.32
CA ASN A 101 -26.73 -5.96 8.86
C ASN A 101 -27.80 -5.20 9.63
N SER A 102 -28.47 -4.27 8.95
CA SER A 102 -29.61 -3.54 9.49
C SER A 102 -30.89 -4.26 9.07
N ASN A 103 -31.47 -5.05 9.97
CA ASN A 103 -32.82 -5.56 9.75
C ASN A 103 -33.82 -4.56 10.32
N SER A 104 -34.60 -3.94 9.44
CA SER A 104 -35.74 -3.11 9.84
C SER A 104 -37.01 -3.96 9.84
N GLY A 105 -37.48 -4.33 11.03
CA GLY A 105 -38.79 -4.95 11.26
C GLY A 105 -39.56 -4.17 12.33
N SER A 106 -40.90 -4.11 12.17
CA SER A 106 -41.87 -3.37 13.01
C SER A 106 -41.35 -2.85 14.36
N GLY A 107 -40.83 -1.62 14.36
CA GLY A 107 -40.62 -0.81 15.57
C GLY A 107 -39.26 -0.91 16.27
N THR A 108 -38.36 -1.83 15.89
CA THR A 108 -37.00 -1.89 16.45
C THR A 108 -35.96 -2.22 15.39
N THR A 109 -34.98 -1.34 15.18
CA THR A 109 -33.80 -1.63 14.37
C THR A 109 -32.86 -2.53 15.17
N GLN A 110 -32.67 -3.77 14.76
CA GLN A 110 -31.60 -4.63 15.30
C GLN A 110 -30.41 -4.55 14.35
N ASN A 111 -29.32 -3.93 14.83
CA ASN A 111 -28.04 -3.92 14.13
C ASN A 111 -27.23 -5.13 14.57
N SER A 112 -26.87 -6.00 13.62
CA SER A 112 -25.88 -7.06 13.84
C SER A 112 -24.59 -6.73 13.13
N VAL A 113 -23.45 -7.00 13.76
CA VAL A 113 -22.13 -6.88 13.14
C VAL A 113 -21.66 -8.28 12.73
N ILE A 114 -21.38 -8.46 11.44
CA ILE A 114 -20.77 -9.69 10.91
C ILE A 114 -19.33 -9.37 10.55
N ALA A 115 -18.39 -10.17 11.06
CA ALA A 115 -17.01 -10.16 10.60
C ALA A 115 -16.84 -11.21 9.50
N LYS A 116 -16.27 -10.82 8.37
CA LYS A 116 -15.81 -11.72 7.31
C LYS A 116 -14.30 -11.61 7.19
N ASP A 117 -13.62 -12.72 6.90
CA ASP A 117 -12.22 -12.65 6.50
C ASP A 117 -12.11 -11.90 5.17
N ALA A 118 -11.12 -11.02 5.04
CA ALA A 118 -10.88 -10.25 3.84
C ALA A 118 -9.39 -10.18 3.54
N VAL A 119 -9.05 -10.18 2.24
CA VAL A 119 -7.70 -9.91 1.76
C VAL A 119 -7.60 -8.43 1.45
N TYR A 120 -6.63 -7.76 2.08
CA TYR A 120 -6.30 -6.38 1.82
C TYR A 120 -5.12 -6.31 0.84
N SER A 121 -5.28 -5.55 -0.23
CA SER A 121 -4.23 -5.31 -1.24
C SER A 121 -3.94 -3.82 -1.42
N SER A 122 -2.66 -3.47 -1.47
CA SER A 122 -2.26 -2.09 -1.71
C SER A 122 -2.42 -1.72 -3.18
N PRO A 123 -2.86 -0.48 -3.48
CA PRO A 123 -2.74 0.07 -4.82
C PRO A 123 -1.26 0.29 -5.18
N GLU A 124 -0.97 0.33 -6.48
CA GLU A 124 0.35 0.72 -6.97
C GLU A 124 0.47 2.25 -6.99
N ILE A 125 1.58 2.77 -6.47
CA ILE A 125 1.95 4.18 -6.57
C ILE A 125 3.10 4.28 -7.56
N ILE A 126 2.92 5.04 -8.63
CA ILE A 126 3.96 5.25 -9.65
C ILE A 126 4.49 6.67 -9.51
N LEU A 127 5.79 6.80 -9.34
CA LEU A 127 6.50 8.08 -9.29
C LEU A 127 7.54 8.11 -10.41
N SER A 128 7.65 9.23 -11.11
CA SER A 128 8.53 9.41 -12.26
C SER A 128 9.41 10.64 -12.08
N ASP A 129 10.52 10.68 -12.82
CA ASP A 129 11.46 11.80 -12.84
C ASP A 129 12.11 12.11 -11.47
N ILE A 130 12.36 11.07 -10.65
CA ILE A 130 13.04 11.22 -9.36
C ILE A 130 14.55 11.42 -9.58
N LYS A 131 15.10 12.52 -9.06
CA LYS A 131 16.50 12.92 -9.24
C LYS A 131 17.31 12.85 -7.95
N PRO A 132 18.65 12.88 -8.02
CA PRO A 132 19.50 12.94 -6.85
C PRO A 132 19.15 14.13 -5.94
N ASN A 133 19.19 13.89 -4.63
CA ASN A 133 18.85 14.80 -3.54
C ASN A 133 17.36 15.15 -3.40
N ASP A 134 16.47 14.55 -4.21
CA ASP A 134 15.03 14.73 -4.03
C ASP A 134 14.54 14.10 -2.72
N ILE A 135 13.57 14.76 -2.09
CA ILE A 135 12.77 14.21 -1.00
C ILE A 135 11.31 14.20 -1.48
N ILE A 136 10.82 13.00 -1.81
CA ILE A 136 9.50 12.82 -2.41
C ILE A 136 8.50 12.35 -1.36
N ALA A 137 7.37 13.05 -1.27
CA ALA A 137 6.21 12.58 -0.54
C ALA A 137 5.31 11.76 -1.49
N ALA A 138 5.32 10.43 -1.35
CA ALA A 138 4.44 9.50 -2.09
C ALA A 138 2.98 9.57 -1.62
N GLY A 139 2.71 10.27 -0.52
CA GLY A 139 1.37 10.48 0.03
C GLY A 139 0.86 9.30 0.87
N LYS A 140 -0.45 9.28 1.08
CA LYS A 140 -1.18 8.25 1.82
C LYS A 140 -1.96 7.38 0.84
N ALA A 141 -1.73 6.07 0.87
CA ALA A 141 -2.48 5.09 0.09
C ALA A 141 -3.36 4.23 1.00
N THR A 142 -4.62 4.05 0.59
CA THR A 142 -5.57 3.19 1.29
C THR A 142 -5.63 1.84 0.58
N TYR A 143 -5.50 0.75 1.33
CA TYR A 143 -5.65 -0.60 0.82
C TYR A 143 -7.09 -0.84 0.32
N ASN A 144 -7.21 -1.57 -0.78
CA ASN A 144 -8.47 -2.16 -1.21
C ASN A 144 -8.71 -3.45 -0.42
N HIS A 145 -9.96 -3.87 -0.28
CA HIS A 145 -10.32 -5.13 0.37
C HIS A 145 -11.17 -6.01 -0.56
N GLU A 146 -11.00 -7.32 -0.44
CA GLU A 146 -11.85 -8.34 -1.06
C GLU A 146 -12.32 -9.31 0.03
N GLU A 147 -13.63 -9.44 0.21
CA GLU A 147 -14.20 -10.37 1.18
C GLU A 147 -14.04 -11.81 0.70
N LEU A 148 -13.55 -12.66 1.59
CA LEU A 148 -13.55 -14.10 1.36
C LEU A 148 -14.95 -14.64 1.69
N ASP A 149 -15.78 -14.83 0.66
CA ASP A 149 -17.05 -15.53 0.83
C ASP A 149 -16.76 -17.00 1.17
N LYS A 150 -16.97 -17.37 2.43
CA LYS A 150 -17.13 -18.77 2.84
C LYS A 150 -18.41 -19.32 2.21
N THR A 151 -18.36 -19.65 0.92
CA THR A 151 -19.30 -20.61 0.33
C THR A 151 -18.85 -21.97 0.82
N VAL A 152 -19.31 -22.38 2.01
CA VAL A 152 -19.18 -23.76 2.46
C VAL A 152 -20.12 -24.59 1.59
N PHE A 153 -19.60 -25.14 0.49
CA PHE A 153 -20.27 -26.25 -0.20
C PHE A 153 -20.12 -27.48 0.70
N ASN A 154 -21.14 -27.77 1.49
CA ASN A 154 -21.29 -29.11 2.05
C ASN A 154 -21.73 -30.02 0.88
N TYR A 155 -20.84 -30.93 0.46
CA TYR A 155 -21.21 -32.09 -0.36
C TYR A 155 -21.89 -33.15 0.51
#